data_AF-A0A7X3RDF5-F1
#
_entry.id   AF-A0A7X3RDF5-F1
#
_cell.length_a   1.000
_cell.length_b   1.000
_cell.length_c   1.000
_cell.angle_alpha   90.00
_cell.angle_beta   90.00
_cell.angle_gamma   90.00
#
_symmetry.space_group_name_H-M   'P 1'
#
loop_
_entity.id
_entity.type
_entity.pdbx_description
1 polymer ?
#
loop_
_entity_poly.entity_id
_entity_poly.type
_entity_poly.pdbx_seq_one_letter_code
_entity_poly.pdbx_strand_id
1 'polypeptide(L)'
;MKKLFYSILGIVLILIGLSAFLWFSQPKPIDMAQPNHQTDEKERDSANDNLPQPSTILPETGEGETELIKKFKAYFAEEQLTDPEVQRVLKIIESPEGQAFFNSKTNGLADTLAFFESQGVKVNRNMFTERYRSVFPTEEPEEFEEEMRERLVEMMRTAEIEMGNREDLDRFTDLITEFLEDERNYAWVSGRFQGSNDAFGKWVVQVLRNPVAPPVEQKPETVVSESEFPFEMPPNAQDTTEIQAPTVPSTDTVELSPEAPASDGELPTTETELLELLTENPPEMEGENLTLQLPTEAQIEAALREQFNPERYQKAMSTLNRYGPEEGLRRLKSADPEIAKQIEPLLKRKENTQ
;
A
#
# COMPACT_ATOMS: atom_id res chain seq x y z
N MET A 1 0.14 1.05 -29.61
CA MET A 1 1.52 1.45 -29.25
C MET A 1 1.58 2.20 -27.92
N LYS A 2 0.89 3.34 -27.73
CA LYS A 2 0.95 4.11 -26.45
C LYS A 2 0.67 3.30 -25.17
N LYS A 3 -0.33 2.41 -25.15
CA LYS A 3 -0.64 1.57 -23.97
C LYS A 3 0.49 0.61 -23.57
N LEU A 4 1.24 0.12 -24.56
CA LEU A 4 2.32 -0.84 -24.35
C LEU A 4 3.56 -0.13 -23.79
N PHE A 5 3.82 1.11 -24.24
CA PHE A 5 4.85 1.98 -23.68
C PHE A 5 4.68 2.24 -22.18
N TYR A 6 3.48 2.63 -21.73
CA TYR A 6 3.23 2.89 -20.31
C TYR A 6 3.28 1.62 -19.45
N SER A 7 2.90 0.47 -20.00
CA SER A 7 3.00 -0.82 -19.31
C SER A 7 4.46 -1.22 -19.11
N ILE A 8 5.29 -1.10 -20.16
CA ILE A 8 6.73 -1.35 -20.07
C ILE A 8 7.37 -0.37 -19.08
N LEU A 9 7.09 0.92 -19.19
CA LEU A 9 7.61 1.94 -18.28
C LEU A 9 7.26 1.62 -16.81
N GLY A 10 6.04 1.16 -16.54
CA GLY A 10 5.61 0.71 -15.23
C GLY A 10 6.43 -0.48 -14.71
N ILE A 11 6.67 -1.50 -15.54
CA ILE A 11 7.52 -2.66 -15.20
C ILE A 11 8.94 -2.19 -14.85
N VAL A 12 9.54 -1.33 -15.68
CA VAL A 12 10.90 -0.81 -15.45
C VAL A 12 10.98 -0.04 -14.13
N LEU A 13 10.00 0.82 -13.84
CA LEU A 13 9.96 1.56 -12.58
C LEU A 13 9.79 0.65 -11.36
N ILE A 14 9.05 -0.46 -11.51
CA ILE A 14 8.90 -1.46 -10.45
C ILE A 14 10.21 -2.20 -10.22
N LEU A 15 10.86 -2.67 -11.29
CA LEU A 15 12.12 -3.42 -11.21
C LEU A 15 13.28 -2.55 -10.71
N ILE A 16 13.35 -1.27 -11.09
CA ILE A 16 14.34 -0.32 -10.57
C ILE A 16 14.16 -0.15 -9.06
N GLY A 17 12.93 0.05 -8.58
CA GLY A 17 12.74 0.24 -7.14
C GLY A 17 12.85 -1.06 -6.33
N LEU A 18 12.53 -2.23 -6.89
CA LEU A 18 12.82 -3.52 -6.27
C LEU A 18 14.33 -3.76 -6.13
N SER A 19 15.09 -3.48 -7.18
CA SER A 19 16.56 -3.59 -7.17
C SER A 19 17.17 -2.64 -6.12
N ALA A 20 16.69 -1.40 -6.06
CA ALA A 20 17.12 -0.43 -5.04
C ALA A 20 16.74 -0.90 -3.63
N PHE A 21 15.50 -1.36 -3.43
CA PHE A 21 15.00 -1.82 -2.13
C PHE A 21 15.76 -3.05 -1.62
N LEU A 22 16.06 -4.02 -2.49
CA LEU A 22 16.84 -5.21 -2.13
C LEU A 22 18.29 -4.85 -1.81
N TRP A 23 18.89 -3.90 -2.54
CA TRP A 23 20.22 -3.36 -2.21
C TRP A 23 20.22 -2.69 -0.82
N PHE A 24 19.20 -1.88 -0.50
CA PHE A 24 19.11 -1.18 0.79
C PHE A 24 18.66 -2.07 1.95
N SER A 25 18.00 -3.19 1.67
CA SER A 25 17.57 -4.17 2.69
C SER A 25 18.64 -5.18 3.04
N GLN A 26 19.80 -5.17 2.36
CA GLN A 26 20.93 -5.96 2.83
C GLN A 26 21.35 -5.46 4.22
N PRO A 27 21.42 -6.36 5.24
CA PRO A 27 21.94 -5.98 6.54
C PRO A 27 23.33 -5.41 6.31
N LYS A 28 23.55 -4.16 6.74
CA LYS A 28 24.88 -3.56 6.70
C LYS A 28 25.84 -4.58 7.31
N PRO A 29 26.95 -4.92 6.63
CA PRO A 29 27.93 -5.81 7.23
C PRO A 29 28.25 -5.23 8.60
N ILE A 30 27.94 -6.00 9.64
CA ILE A 30 28.31 -5.63 11.00
C ILE A 30 29.81 -5.53 10.96
N ASP A 31 30.32 -4.32 11.13
CA ASP A 31 31.74 -4.02 11.23
C ASP A 31 32.29 -4.90 12.37
N MET A 32 32.80 -6.07 12.03
CA MET A 32 33.59 -6.86 12.94
C MET A 32 34.89 -6.09 13.10
N ALA A 33 34.91 -5.26 14.14
CA ALA A 33 36.03 -4.47 14.59
C ALA A 33 37.34 -5.21 14.33
N GLN A 34 38.07 -4.74 13.31
CA GLN A 34 39.43 -5.19 13.06
C GLN A 34 40.31 -4.69 14.22
N PRO A 35 41.11 -5.55 14.85
CA PRO A 35 41.95 -5.13 15.97
C PRO A 35 43.00 -4.13 15.49
N ASN A 36 43.01 -3.03 16.21
CA ASN A 36 43.90 -1.89 16.11
C ASN A 36 45.38 -2.33 16.09
N HIS A 37 46.02 -2.28 14.92
CA HIS A 37 47.48 -2.27 14.80
C HIS A 37 47.93 -0.85 14.46
N GLN A 38 48.22 -0.14 15.53
CA GLN A 38 48.92 1.13 15.55
C GLN A 38 50.42 0.83 15.51
N THR A 39 51.11 1.27 14.45
CA THR A 39 52.55 1.53 14.51
C THR A 39 52.90 2.74 13.66
N ASP A 40 53.59 3.67 14.32
CA ASP A 40 54.21 4.91 13.85
C ASP A 40 55.05 4.75 12.56
N GLU A 41 55.14 5.80 11.74
CA GLU A 41 56.24 6.80 11.82
C GLU A 41 56.32 7.66 10.52
N LYS A 42 56.77 8.91 10.71
CA LYS A 42 57.55 9.75 9.78
C LYS A 42 56.89 10.64 8.72
N GLU A 43 56.72 11.91 9.11
CA GLU A 43 57.61 13.03 8.73
C GLU A 43 57.96 13.19 7.23
N ARG A 44 57.41 14.24 6.58
CA ARG A 44 58.23 15.28 5.91
C ARG A 44 57.41 16.46 5.40
N ASP A 45 57.82 17.63 5.88
CA ASP A 45 57.65 18.93 5.25
C ASP A 45 58.14 18.92 3.80
N SER A 46 57.39 19.56 2.91
CA SER A 46 57.95 20.41 1.85
C SER A 46 56.87 21.32 1.29
N ALA A 47 57.04 22.61 1.57
CA ALA A 47 56.43 23.70 0.85
C ALA A 47 56.68 23.58 -0.66
N ASN A 48 55.63 23.70 -1.47
CA ASN A 48 55.79 24.12 -2.84
C ASN A 48 54.55 24.93 -3.26
N ASP A 49 54.76 26.24 -3.33
CA ASP A 49 53.90 27.19 -4.03
C ASP A 49 53.82 26.79 -5.50
N ASN A 50 52.66 26.30 -5.93
CA ASN A 50 52.20 26.40 -7.30
C ASN A 50 50.68 26.43 -7.28
N LEU A 51 50.11 27.63 -7.43
CA LEU A 51 48.70 27.81 -7.77
C LEU A 51 48.43 27.14 -9.12
N PRO A 52 47.53 26.14 -9.20
CA PRO A 52 46.97 25.74 -10.47
C PRO A 52 45.93 26.78 -10.87
N GLN A 53 46.05 27.29 -12.10
CA GLN A 53 44.93 27.92 -12.77
C GLN A 53 43.72 26.97 -12.73
N PRO A 54 42.48 27.47 -12.54
CA PRO A 54 41.29 26.66 -12.70
C PRO A 54 41.13 26.39 -14.20
N SER A 55 41.78 25.34 -14.70
CA SER A 55 41.36 24.70 -15.93
C SER A 55 39.95 24.17 -15.66
N THR A 56 38.94 24.90 -16.13
CA THR A 56 37.61 24.35 -16.36
C THR A 56 37.77 23.29 -17.46
N ILE A 57 38.28 22.13 -17.06
CA ILE A 57 38.12 20.89 -17.78
C ILE A 57 36.64 20.58 -17.62
N LEU A 58 35.85 21.01 -18.61
CA LEU A 58 34.61 20.31 -18.91
C LEU A 58 35.00 18.83 -19.03
N PRO A 59 34.49 17.94 -18.17
CA PRO A 59 34.77 16.53 -18.35
C PRO A 59 34.33 16.20 -19.77
N GLU A 60 35.25 15.68 -20.58
CA GLU A 60 34.87 14.93 -21.76
C GLU A 60 33.95 13.83 -21.25
N THR A 61 32.65 14.05 -21.43
CA THR A 61 31.58 13.08 -21.23
C THR A 61 31.82 11.98 -22.24
N GLY A 62 32.75 11.07 -21.91
CA GLY A 62 32.88 9.81 -22.61
C GLY A 62 31.51 9.17 -22.60
N GLU A 63 31.00 8.92 -23.80
CA GLU A 63 29.68 8.37 -24.16
C GLU A 63 29.49 6.94 -23.62
N GLY A 64 29.66 6.76 -22.32
CA GLY A 64 29.30 5.55 -21.62
C GLY A 64 27.81 5.59 -21.34
N GLU A 65 27.03 4.93 -22.17
CA GLU A 65 25.63 4.63 -21.87
C GLU A 65 25.55 4.03 -20.45
N THR A 66 24.85 4.72 -19.55
CA THR A 66 24.76 4.30 -18.15
C THR A 66 24.07 2.93 -18.06
N GLU A 67 24.40 2.15 -17.03
CA GLU A 67 23.80 0.82 -16.83
C GLU A 67 22.26 0.92 -16.74
N LEU A 68 21.75 2.01 -16.18
CA LEU A 68 20.31 2.31 -16.12
C LEU A 68 19.69 2.46 -17.51
N ILE A 69 20.36 3.15 -18.44
CA ILE A 69 19.88 3.32 -19.81
C ILE A 69 19.91 1.98 -20.56
N LYS A 70 20.98 1.19 -20.39
CA LYS A 70 21.08 -0.15 -20.99
C LYS A 70 19.92 -1.04 -20.55
N LYS A 71 19.67 -1.10 -19.23
CA LYS A 71 18.53 -1.84 -18.68
C LYS A 71 17.22 -1.29 -19.21
N PHE A 72 17.02 0.03 -19.21
CA PHE A 72 15.81 0.65 -19.72
C PHE A 72 15.55 0.30 -21.19
N LYS A 73 16.55 0.39 -22.07
CA LYS A 73 16.42 0.04 -23.50
C LYS A 73 16.13 -1.43 -23.72
N ALA A 74 16.65 -2.33 -22.87
CA ALA A 74 16.42 -3.76 -22.98
C ALA A 74 14.94 -4.17 -22.85
N TYR A 75 14.09 -3.32 -22.27
CA TYR A 75 12.65 -3.58 -22.17
C TYR A 75 11.85 -3.17 -23.42
N PHE A 76 12.47 -2.49 -24.37
CA PHE A 76 11.82 -2.04 -25.60
C PHE A 76 12.34 -2.85 -26.79
N ALA A 77 11.43 -3.27 -27.67
CA ALA A 77 11.83 -3.78 -28.97
C ALA A 77 12.50 -2.67 -29.79
N GLU A 78 13.37 -3.03 -30.75
CA GLU A 78 14.10 -2.06 -31.58
C GLU A 78 13.15 -1.08 -32.28
N GLU A 79 11.98 -1.54 -32.73
CA GLU A 79 10.98 -0.69 -33.35
C GLU A 79 10.40 0.34 -32.38
N GLN A 80 10.22 -0.03 -31.11
CA GLN A 80 9.70 0.88 -30.09
C GLN A 80 10.73 1.92 -29.69
N LEU A 81 12.03 1.58 -29.71
CA LEU A 81 13.09 2.55 -29.50
C LEU A 81 13.07 3.65 -30.57
N THR A 82 12.47 3.44 -31.74
CA THR A 82 12.29 4.50 -32.74
C THR A 82 11.11 5.45 -32.47
N ASP A 83 10.26 5.15 -31.47
CA ASP A 83 9.12 6.00 -31.13
C ASP A 83 9.61 7.38 -30.59
N PRO A 84 9.12 8.51 -31.13
CA PRO A 84 9.53 9.84 -30.69
C PRO A 84 9.30 10.10 -29.19
N GLU A 85 8.26 9.51 -28.58
CA GLU A 85 7.99 9.63 -27.14
C GLU A 85 9.03 8.86 -26.32
N VAL A 86 9.42 7.64 -26.77
CA VAL A 86 10.48 6.84 -26.14
C VAL A 86 11.83 7.56 -26.24
N GLN A 87 12.18 8.04 -27.43
CA GLN A 87 13.41 8.81 -27.66
C GLN A 87 13.50 10.07 -26.80
N ARG A 88 12.37 10.74 -26.57
CA ARG A 88 12.31 11.91 -25.70
C ARG A 88 12.57 11.53 -24.24
N VAL A 89 11.98 10.45 -23.75
CA VAL A 89 12.21 9.96 -22.39
C VAL A 89 13.66 9.52 -22.20
N LEU A 90 14.24 8.81 -23.17
CA LEU A 90 15.67 8.45 -23.15
C LEU A 90 16.57 9.68 -23.04
N LYS A 91 16.33 10.71 -23.87
CA LYS A 91 17.08 11.97 -23.80
C LYS A 91 16.96 12.69 -22.45
N ILE A 92 15.78 12.63 -21.83
CA ILE A 92 15.57 13.20 -20.49
C ILE A 92 16.36 12.42 -19.44
N ILE A 93 16.34 11.08 -19.49
CA ILE A 93 17.11 10.23 -18.57
C ILE A 93 18.60 10.45 -18.77
N GLU A 94 19.06 10.61 -20.01
CA GLU A 94 20.45 10.89 -20.39
C GLU A 94 20.91 12.31 -20.03
N SER A 95 20.00 13.25 -19.79
CA SER A 95 20.37 14.63 -19.49
C SER A 95 21.05 14.76 -18.13
N PRO A 96 21.87 15.82 -17.91
CA PRO A 96 22.46 16.08 -16.60
C PRO A 96 21.42 16.17 -15.47
N GLU A 97 20.26 16.78 -15.74
CA GLU A 97 19.14 16.88 -14.81
C GLU A 97 18.49 15.52 -14.53
N GLY A 98 18.32 14.68 -15.56
CA GLY A 98 17.83 13.32 -15.39
C GLY A 98 18.77 12.46 -14.57
N GLN A 99 20.07 12.50 -14.87
CA GLN A 99 21.08 11.79 -14.09
C GLN A 99 21.11 12.29 -12.63
N ALA A 100 21.09 13.61 -12.41
CA ALA A 100 21.02 14.17 -11.06
C ALA A 100 19.75 13.73 -10.32
N PHE A 101 18.60 13.71 -11.01
CA PHE A 101 17.35 13.22 -10.47
C PHE A 101 17.48 11.75 -10.07
N PHE A 102 17.79 10.83 -10.98
CA PHE A 102 17.83 9.39 -10.69
C PHE A 102 18.95 8.96 -9.73
N ASN A 103 20.02 9.75 -9.58
CA ASN A 103 21.06 9.53 -8.57
C ASN A 103 20.65 10.03 -7.17
N SER A 104 19.53 10.76 -7.05
CA SER A 104 18.98 11.19 -5.77
C SER A 104 18.33 10.01 -5.02
N LYS A 105 18.49 9.96 -3.70
CA LYS A 105 18.11 8.81 -2.85
C LYS A 105 16.59 8.65 -2.62
N THR A 106 15.75 9.57 -3.07
CA THR A 106 14.39 9.72 -2.52
C THR A 106 13.28 9.79 -3.55
N ASN A 107 13.52 9.43 -4.81
CA ASN A 107 12.46 9.59 -5.81
C ASN A 107 11.45 8.44 -5.71
N GLY A 108 10.27 8.75 -5.19
CA GLY A 108 9.12 7.87 -5.36
C GLY A 108 8.64 7.89 -6.81
N LEU A 109 7.67 7.01 -7.11
CA LEU A 109 6.96 7.07 -8.38
C LEU A 109 6.38 8.46 -8.63
N ALA A 110 5.70 9.05 -7.64
CA ALA A 110 5.07 10.37 -7.76
C ALA A 110 6.08 11.46 -8.18
N ASP A 111 7.26 11.47 -7.56
CA ASP A 111 8.34 12.41 -7.91
C ASP A 111 8.87 12.15 -9.32
N THR A 112 8.98 10.87 -9.71
CA THR A 112 9.42 10.48 -11.05
C THR A 112 8.43 10.95 -12.12
N LEU A 113 7.14 10.78 -11.89
CA LEU A 113 6.09 11.26 -12.80
C LEU A 113 6.09 12.79 -12.87
N ALA A 114 6.19 13.48 -11.72
CA ALA A 114 6.27 14.93 -11.66
C ALA A 114 7.53 15.47 -12.38
N PHE A 115 8.66 14.78 -12.25
CA PHE A 115 9.88 15.10 -12.98
C PHE A 115 9.65 15.00 -14.50
N PHE A 116 9.10 13.89 -14.99
CA PHE A 116 8.81 13.75 -16.43
C PHE A 116 7.80 14.80 -16.94
N GLU A 117 6.76 15.11 -16.16
CA GLU A 117 5.82 16.19 -16.48
C GLU A 117 6.51 17.56 -16.56
N SER A 118 7.45 17.85 -15.65
CA SER A 118 8.24 19.09 -15.68
C SER A 118 9.12 19.22 -16.94
N GLN A 119 9.51 18.08 -17.53
CA GLN A 119 10.24 18.00 -18.79
C GLN A 119 9.31 18.00 -20.03
N GLY A 120 8.01 18.22 -19.81
CA GLY A 120 6.99 18.29 -20.85
C GLY A 120 6.59 16.93 -21.44
N VAL A 121 6.85 15.83 -20.73
CA VAL A 121 6.34 14.51 -21.07
C VAL A 121 4.92 14.38 -20.54
N LYS A 122 3.98 13.92 -21.38
CA LYS A 122 2.62 13.63 -20.93
C LYS A 122 2.61 12.31 -20.20
N VAL A 123 2.45 12.37 -18.89
CA VAL A 123 2.40 11.21 -18.02
C VAL A 123 0.94 10.88 -17.71
N ASN A 124 0.59 9.60 -17.79
CA ASN A 124 -0.69 9.13 -17.30
C ASN A 124 -0.55 8.74 -15.83
N ARG A 125 -0.99 9.60 -14.92
CA ARG A 125 -0.98 9.33 -13.47
C ARG A 125 -1.88 8.15 -13.07
N ASN A 126 -2.86 7.81 -13.90
CA ASN A 126 -3.78 6.69 -13.68
C ASN A 126 -3.32 5.41 -14.38
N MET A 127 -2.09 5.34 -14.91
CA MET A 127 -1.64 4.20 -15.73
C MET A 127 -1.77 2.85 -15.02
N PHE A 128 -1.49 2.78 -13.71
CA PHE A 128 -1.61 1.55 -12.94
C PHE A 128 -3.07 1.14 -12.72
N THR A 129 -3.95 2.12 -12.48
CA THR A 129 -5.39 1.87 -12.34
C THR A 129 -6.00 1.44 -13.68
N GLU A 130 -5.64 2.10 -14.78
CA GLU A 130 -6.08 1.69 -16.13
C GLU A 130 -5.58 0.29 -16.49
N ARG A 131 -4.33 -0.04 -16.15
CA ARG A 131 -3.77 -1.37 -16.36
C ARG A 131 -4.52 -2.42 -15.56
N TYR A 132 -4.78 -2.16 -14.27
CA TYR A 132 -5.58 -3.04 -13.42
C TYR A 132 -6.98 -3.25 -14.01
N ARG A 133 -7.70 -2.17 -14.33
CA ARG A 133 -9.07 -2.24 -14.88
C ARG A 133 -9.16 -2.88 -16.26
N SER A 134 -8.05 -2.96 -17.00
CA SER A 134 -8.00 -3.68 -18.27
C SER A 134 -8.07 -5.20 -18.10
N VAL A 135 -7.65 -5.72 -16.94
CA VAL A 135 -7.68 -7.16 -16.61
C VAL A 135 -8.81 -7.49 -15.62
N PHE A 136 -9.11 -6.58 -14.70
CA PHE A 136 -10.12 -6.70 -13.65
C PHE A 136 -11.12 -5.54 -13.74
N PRO A 137 -12.13 -5.63 -14.64
CA PRO A 137 -13.00 -4.50 -14.94
C PRO A 137 -13.83 -4.02 -13.74
N THR A 138 -14.23 -4.93 -12.86
CA THR A 138 -15.26 -4.68 -11.83
C THR A 138 -14.78 -4.91 -10.41
N GLU A 139 -13.87 -5.83 -10.23
CA GLU A 139 -13.38 -6.33 -8.95
C GLU A 139 -12.37 -5.37 -8.33
N GLU A 140 -12.17 -5.46 -7.02
CA GLU A 140 -11.16 -4.66 -6.32
C GLU A 140 -9.88 -5.47 -6.08
N PRO A 141 -8.68 -4.83 -6.04
CA PRO A 141 -7.43 -5.56 -5.87
C PRO A 141 -7.41 -6.43 -4.61
N GLU A 142 -8.05 -6.00 -3.52
CA GLU A 142 -8.09 -6.77 -2.27
C GLU A 142 -8.81 -8.12 -2.39
N GLU A 143 -9.74 -8.27 -3.34
CA GLU A 143 -10.50 -9.51 -3.55
C GLU A 143 -9.62 -10.66 -4.09
N PHE A 144 -8.48 -10.32 -4.72
CA PHE A 144 -7.53 -11.30 -5.25
C PHE A 144 -6.27 -11.43 -4.39
N GLU A 145 -6.22 -10.80 -3.21
CA GLU A 145 -5.01 -10.84 -2.38
C GLU A 145 -4.63 -12.26 -1.98
N GLU A 146 -5.60 -13.11 -1.64
CA GLU A 146 -5.35 -14.51 -1.29
C GLU A 146 -4.85 -15.33 -2.48
N GLU A 147 -5.49 -15.20 -3.65
CA GLU A 147 -5.05 -15.85 -4.90
C GLU A 147 -3.60 -15.49 -5.24
N MET A 148 -3.24 -14.21 -5.13
CA MET A 148 -1.91 -13.72 -5.48
C MET A 148 -0.84 -14.15 -4.48
N ARG A 149 -1.21 -14.25 -3.19
CA ARG A 149 -0.36 -14.86 -2.16
C ARG A 149 -0.11 -16.33 -2.47
N GLU A 150 -1.15 -17.09 -2.77
CA GLU A 150 -1.04 -18.52 -3.08
C GLU A 150 -0.16 -18.77 -4.31
N ARG A 151 -0.36 -18.01 -5.39
CA ARG A 151 0.48 -18.09 -6.61
C ARG A 151 1.95 -17.84 -6.30
N LEU A 152 2.27 -16.78 -5.55
CA LEU A 152 3.65 -16.48 -5.20
C LEU A 152 4.27 -17.59 -4.34
N VAL A 153 3.53 -18.12 -3.36
CA VAL A 153 3.97 -19.25 -2.52
C VAL A 153 4.21 -20.51 -3.34
N GLU A 154 3.32 -20.83 -4.29
CA GLU A 154 3.47 -21.98 -5.19
C GLU A 154 4.75 -21.87 -6.04
N MET A 155 4.99 -20.69 -6.63
CA MET A 155 6.20 -20.45 -7.42
C MET A 155 7.46 -20.66 -6.56
N MET A 156 7.49 -20.11 -5.34
CA MET A 156 8.64 -20.24 -4.45
C MET A 156 8.87 -21.68 -4.00
N ARG A 157 7.79 -22.44 -3.77
CA ARG A 157 7.87 -23.86 -3.44
C ARG A 157 8.43 -24.67 -4.61
N THR A 158 7.97 -24.39 -5.82
CA THR A 158 8.41 -25.05 -7.05
C THR A 158 9.89 -24.77 -7.34
N ALA A 159 10.35 -23.55 -7.02
CA ALA A 159 11.74 -23.14 -7.20
C ALA A 159 12.68 -23.58 -6.06
N GLU A 160 12.18 -24.27 -5.03
CA GLU A 160 12.94 -24.76 -3.87
C GLU A 160 13.78 -23.66 -3.17
N ILE A 161 13.24 -22.43 -3.10
CA ILE A 161 13.95 -21.28 -2.52
C ILE A 161 13.95 -21.37 -0.99
N GLU A 162 15.14 -21.46 -0.37
CA GLU A 162 15.30 -21.41 1.08
C GLU A 162 15.60 -19.99 1.56
N MET A 163 14.66 -19.44 2.32
CA MET A 163 14.78 -18.12 2.95
C MET A 163 15.93 -18.08 3.96
N GLY A 164 17.10 -17.57 3.54
CA GLY A 164 18.29 -17.44 4.38
C GLY A 164 19.60 -17.75 3.64
N ASN A 165 19.53 -18.42 2.49
CA ASN A 165 20.68 -18.60 1.63
C ASN A 165 20.88 -17.38 0.72
N ARG A 166 22.13 -16.91 0.62
CA ARG A 166 22.48 -15.77 -0.24
C ARG A 166 22.36 -16.11 -1.73
N GLU A 167 22.67 -17.35 -2.11
CA GLU A 167 22.54 -17.82 -3.50
C GLU A 167 21.08 -17.83 -3.96
N ASP A 168 20.15 -18.00 -3.01
CA ASP A 168 18.71 -17.98 -3.28
C ASP A 168 18.14 -16.57 -3.46
N LEU A 169 18.90 -15.52 -3.11
CA LEU A 169 18.45 -14.13 -3.29
C LEU A 169 18.40 -13.73 -4.78
N ASP A 170 19.38 -14.17 -5.57
CA ASP A 170 19.41 -13.90 -7.00
C ASP A 170 18.25 -14.65 -7.69
N ARG A 171 18.08 -15.94 -7.36
CA ARG A 171 16.95 -16.76 -7.82
C ARG A 171 15.60 -16.19 -7.42
N PHE A 172 15.52 -15.62 -6.22
CA PHE A 172 14.31 -14.96 -5.75
C PHE A 172 13.97 -13.73 -6.60
N THR A 173 14.98 -12.95 -7.00
CA THR A 173 14.78 -11.80 -7.89
C THR A 173 14.26 -12.26 -9.26
N ASP A 174 14.82 -13.34 -9.80
CA ASP A 174 14.34 -13.96 -11.04
C ASP A 174 12.88 -14.45 -10.89
N LEU A 175 12.54 -15.07 -9.76
CA LEU A 175 11.18 -15.53 -9.48
C LEU A 175 10.17 -14.39 -9.37
N ILE A 176 10.52 -13.29 -8.70
CA ILE A 176 9.65 -12.11 -8.66
C ILE A 176 9.47 -11.52 -10.06
N THR A 177 10.52 -11.56 -10.89
CA THR A 177 10.42 -11.15 -12.29
C THR A 177 9.45 -12.06 -13.05
N GLU A 178 9.61 -13.38 -12.96
CA GLU A 178 8.70 -14.37 -13.56
C GLU A 178 7.25 -14.19 -13.08
N PHE A 179 7.05 -13.93 -11.78
CA PHE A 179 5.73 -13.66 -11.21
C PHE A 179 5.07 -12.44 -11.85
N LEU A 180 5.86 -11.41 -12.17
CA LEU A 180 5.41 -10.17 -12.81
C LEU A 180 5.36 -10.27 -14.35
N GLU A 181 5.86 -11.33 -14.97
CA GLU A 181 5.68 -11.58 -16.41
C GLU A 181 4.25 -12.02 -16.73
N ASP A 182 3.56 -12.67 -15.79
CA ASP A 182 2.13 -12.97 -15.90
C ASP A 182 1.31 -11.66 -15.88
N GLU A 183 0.56 -11.41 -16.96
CA GLU A 183 -0.20 -10.17 -17.15
C GLU A 183 -1.22 -9.92 -16.02
N ARG A 184 -1.83 -10.98 -15.48
CA ARG A 184 -2.83 -10.89 -14.42
C ARG A 184 -2.18 -10.52 -13.09
N ASN A 185 -1.07 -11.16 -12.76
CA ASN A 185 -0.28 -10.84 -11.57
C ASN A 185 0.25 -9.40 -11.63
N TYR A 186 0.83 -9.00 -12.77
CA TYR A 186 1.33 -7.65 -12.98
C TYR A 186 0.24 -6.58 -12.86
N ALA A 187 -0.92 -6.81 -13.49
CA ALA A 187 -2.05 -5.90 -13.40
C ALA A 187 -2.54 -5.77 -11.95
N TRP A 188 -2.59 -6.88 -11.21
CA TRP A 188 -2.94 -6.89 -9.79
C TRP A 188 -1.93 -6.10 -8.95
N VAL A 189 -0.63 -6.37 -9.06
CA VAL A 189 0.43 -5.65 -8.32
C VAL A 189 0.36 -4.15 -8.63
N SER A 190 0.19 -3.80 -9.90
CA SER A 190 0.00 -2.43 -10.36
C SER A 190 -1.18 -1.76 -9.65
N GLY A 191 -2.36 -2.38 -9.65
CA GLY A 191 -3.55 -1.84 -9.01
C GLY A 191 -3.44 -1.76 -7.48
N ARG A 192 -2.89 -2.81 -6.85
CA ARG A 192 -2.82 -2.94 -5.39
C ARG A 192 -1.81 -1.99 -4.74
N PHE A 193 -0.67 -1.76 -5.41
CA PHE A 193 0.45 -1.00 -4.85
C PHE A 193 0.68 0.34 -5.54
N GLN A 194 0.02 0.60 -6.68
CA GLN A 194 0.11 1.87 -7.43
C GLN A 194 1.57 2.29 -7.68
N GLY A 195 2.42 1.32 -8.00
CA GLY A 195 3.87 1.49 -8.23
C GLY A 195 4.70 1.83 -6.98
N SER A 196 4.16 1.65 -5.77
CA SER A 196 4.93 1.73 -4.52
C SER A 196 5.75 0.45 -4.31
N ASN A 197 7.03 0.51 -4.68
CA ASN A 197 7.96 -0.61 -4.53
C ASN A 197 8.22 -0.99 -3.07
N ASP A 198 8.19 -0.02 -2.15
CA ASP A 198 8.30 -0.29 -0.71
C ASP A 198 7.08 -1.08 -0.20
N ALA A 199 5.86 -0.69 -0.59
CA ALA A 199 4.65 -1.40 -0.18
C ALA A 199 4.59 -2.82 -0.79
N PHE A 200 4.97 -2.96 -2.06
CA PHE A 200 5.05 -4.27 -2.70
C PHE A 200 6.12 -5.15 -2.04
N GLY A 201 7.33 -4.63 -1.80
CA GLY A 201 8.40 -5.36 -1.12
C GLY A 201 8.01 -5.82 0.28
N LYS A 202 7.34 -4.95 1.07
CA LYS A 202 6.79 -5.31 2.38
C LYS A 202 5.75 -6.42 2.30
N TRP A 203 4.86 -6.35 1.31
CA TRP A 203 3.87 -7.41 1.09
C TRP A 203 4.55 -8.74 0.75
N VAL A 204 5.52 -8.75 -0.16
CA VAL A 204 6.28 -9.95 -0.53
C VAL A 204 6.97 -10.57 0.70
N VAL A 205 7.65 -9.76 1.52
CA VAL A 205 8.27 -10.22 2.78
C VAL A 205 7.23 -10.78 3.75
N GLN A 206 6.02 -10.22 3.78
CA GLN A 206 4.93 -10.74 4.62
C GLN A 206 4.43 -12.10 4.10
N VAL A 207 4.25 -12.26 2.78
CA VAL A 207 3.89 -13.56 2.17
C VAL A 207 4.91 -14.63 2.56
N LEU A 208 6.19 -14.26 2.50
CA LEU A 208 7.30 -15.14 2.82
C LEU A 208 7.37 -15.56 4.30
N ARG A 209 7.05 -14.63 5.22
CA ARG A 209 7.06 -14.92 6.66
C ARG A 209 5.88 -15.78 7.09
N ASN A 210 4.75 -15.59 6.44
CA ASN A 210 3.50 -16.30 6.72
C ASN A 210 2.97 -16.89 5.41
N PRO A 211 3.61 -17.94 4.86
CA PRO A 211 3.04 -18.65 3.74
C PRO A 211 1.70 -19.20 4.24
N VAL A 212 0.61 -18.75 3.62
CA VAL A 212 -0.73 -19.25 3.96
C VAL A 212 -0.63 -20.77 3.92
N ALA A 213 -0.94 -21.43 5.05
CA ALA A 213 -1.01 -22.88 5.05
C ALA A 213 -2.00 -23.25 3.95
N PRO A 214 -1.64 -24.13 3.00
CA PRO A 214 -2.57 -24.52 1.95
C PRO A 214 -3.90 -24.85 2.62
N PRO A 215 -5.04 -24.37 2.08
CA PRO A 215 -6.33 -24.71 2.66
C PRO A 215 -6.30 -26.22 2.80
N VAL A 216 -6.34 -26.69 4.06
CA VAL A 216 -6.29 -28.13 4.35
C VAL A 216 -7.35 -28.69 3.45
N GLU A 217 -6.95 -29.42 2.40
CA GLU A 217 -7.89 -30.15 1.57
C GLU A 217 -8.69 -30.92 2.60
N GLN A 218 -9.94 -30.50 2.81
CA GLN A 218 -10.91 -31.32 3.49
C GLN A 218 -11.08 -32.46 2.53
N LYS A 219 -10.17 -33.44 2.66
CA LYS A 219 -10.24 -34.73 2.02
C LYS A 219 -11.69 -35.12 2.24
N PRO A 220 -12.51 -35.17 1.17
CA PRO A 220 -13.95 -35.35 1.34
C PRO A 220 -14.05 -36.53 2.28
N GLU A 221 -14.66 -36.31 3.45
CA GLU A 221 -14.91 -37.37 4.40
C GLU A 221 -15.48 -38.49 3.55
N THR A 222 -14.69 -39.54 3.38
CA THR A 222 -15.12 -40.69 2.63
C THR A 222 -16.34 -41.12 3.40
N VAL A 223 -17.52 -40.79 2.87
CA VAL A 223 -18.77 -41.36 3.32
C VAL A 223 -18.53 -42.84 3.08
N VAL A 224 -18.11 -43.52 4.15
CA VAL A 224 -18.05 -44.96 4.21
C VAL A 224 -19.50 -45.34 4.00
N SER A 225 -19.82 -45.64 2.76
CA SER A 225 -21.09 -46.22 2.37
C SER A 225 -21.13 -47.55 3.11
N GLU A 226 -21.80 -47.53 4.26
CA GLU A 226 -22.12 -48.68 5.08
C GLU A 226 -23.17 -49.50 4.31
N SER A 227 -22.72 -50.16 3.25
CA SER A 227 -23.55 -51.03 2.42
C SER A 227 -22.68 -52.14 1.86
N GLU A 228 -22.44 -53.14 2.69
CA GLU A 228 -22.44 -54.57 2.34
C GLU A 228 -21.98 -55.38 3.56
N PHE A 229 -22.88 -55.59 4.50
CA PHE A 229 -22.82 -56.80 5.33
C PHE A 229 -23.77 -57.83 4.71
N PRO A 230 -23.29 -59.03 4.30
CA PRO A 230 -24.15 -60.11 3.88
C PRO A 230 -24.87 -60.67 5.10
N PHE A 231 -26.18 -60.44 5.16
CA PHE A 231 -27.04 -61.00 6.20
C PHE A 231 -27.28 -62.49 5.92
N GLU A 232 -26.54 -63.36 6.59
CA GLU A 232 -26.91 -64.77 6.74
C GLU A 232 -28.18 -64.87 7.60
N MET A 233 -29.25 -65.42 7.04
CA MET A 233 -30.45 -65.81 7.78
C MET A 233 -30.20 -67.07 8.60
N PRO A 234 -30.69 -67.12 9.86
CA PRO A 234 -31.20 -68.35 10.45
C PRO A 234 -32.74 -68.30 10.61
N PRO A 235 -33.41 -69.47 10.66
CA PRO A 235 -34.85 -69.54 10.58
C PRO A 235 -35.54 -69.43 11.95
N ASN A 236 -36.70 -68.77 11.92
CA ASN A 236 -37.93 -69.13 12.62
C ASN A 236 -37.93 -69.16 14.16
N ALA A 237 -38.52 -68.13 14.78
CA ALA A 237 -39.42 -68.29 15.92
C ALA A 237 -40.34 -67.07 16.01
N GLN A 238 -41.65 -67.33 16.01
CA GLN A 238 -42.70 -66.40 16.38
C GLN A 238 -42.50 -65.97 17.84
N ASP A 239 -42.58 -64.68 18.15
CA ASP A 239 -43.57 -64.23 19.12
C ASP A 239 -43.87 -62.74 19.01
N THR A 240 -45.14 -62.48 19.31
CA THR A 240 -45.90 -61.24 19.44
C THR A 240 -45.20 -60.24 20.36
N THR A 241 -45.42 -58.92 20.15
CA THR A 241 -45.91 -57.94 21.16
C THR A 241 -45.61 -56.49 20.75
N GLU A 242 -46.71 -55.78 20.46
CA GLU A 242 -47.05 -54.43 20.96
C GLU A 242 -46.25 -53.18 20.56
N ILE A 243 -47.02 -52.34 19.87
CA ILE A 243 -46.90 -50.90 19.60
C ILE A 243 -46.36 -50.13 20.81
N GLN A 244 -45.30 -49.36 20.61
CA GLN A 244 -45.11 -48.07 21.30
C GLN A 244 -44.21 -47.15 20.47
N ALA A 245 -44.80 -46.05 20.00
CA ALA A 245 -44.08 -44.88 19.51
C ALA A 245 -43.72 -43.99 20.71
N PRO A 246 -42.48 -43.49 20.81
CA PRO A 246 -42.18 -42.30 21.59
C PRO A 246 -41.79 -41.16 20.63
N THR A 247 -42.63 -40.14 20.51
CA THR A 247 -42.55 -38.88 21.28
C THR A 247 -41.46 -37.96 20.73
N VAL A 248 -41.91 -37.06 19.86
CA VAL A 248 -41.23 -35.82 19.48
C VAL A 248 -41.22 -34.89 20.70
N PRO A 249 -40.08 -34.34 21.14
CA PRO A 249 -40.09 -33.15 21.95
C PRO A 249 -40.16 -31.92 21.03
N SER A 250 -41.35 -31.31 20.97
CA SER A 250 -41.48 -29.88 20.74
C SER A 250 -40.86 -29.15 21.93
N THR A 251 -39.89 -28.27 21.67
CA THR A 251 -39.47 -27.27 22.65
C THR A 251 -39.83 -25.90 22.11
N ASP A 252 -40.58 -25.22 22.94
CA ASP A 252 -41.30 -23.99 22.72
C ASP A 252 -40.44 -22.77 22.37
N THR A 253 -41.05 -21.96 21.51
CA THR A 253 -41.02 -20.50 21.49
C THR A 253 -40.97 -19.92 22.90
N VAL A 254 -39.88 -19.23 23.24
CA VAL A 254 -39.86 -18.28 24.37
C VAL A 254 -39.84 -16.87 23.79
N GLU A 255 -41.06 -16.35 23.61
CA GLU A 255 -41.37 -14.94 23.54
C GLU A 255 -41.36 -14.41 24.98
N LEU A 256 -40.38 -13.57 25.32
CA LEU A 256 -40.38 -12.79 26.56
C LEU A 256 -39.85 -11.37 26.31
N SER A 257 -40.80 -10.47 26.15
CA SER A 257 -40.75 -9.06 26.54
C SER A 257 -42.17 -8.74 27.05
N PRO A 258 -42.44 -7.69 27.84
CA PRO A 258 -41.57 -6.69 28.47
C PRO A 258 -41.87 -6.50 29.98
N GLU A 259 -41.01 -5.85 30.77
CA GLU A 259 -41.49 -4.84 31.73
C GLU A 259 -40.37 -3.94 32.25
N ALA A 260 -40.66 -2.64 32.25
CA ALA A 260 -39.89 -1.56 32.83
C ALA A 260 -40.06 -1.53 34.37
N PRO A 261 -39.31 -0.66 35.06
CA PRO A 261 -40.04 0.35 35.83
C PRO A 261 -39.57 1.79 35.59
N ALA A 262 -40.59 2.64 35.69
CA ALA A 262 -40.65 4.08 35.80
C ALA A 262 -39.41 4.82 36.35
N SER A 263 -39.07 5.93 35.69
CA SER A 263 -38.63 7.13 36.37
C SER A 263 -39.29 8.34 35.72
N ASP A 264 -40.15 8.99 36.49
CA ASP A 264 -40.70 10.31 36.24
C ASP A 264 -39.58 11.35 36.13
N GLY A 265 -39.78 12.33 35.24
CA GLY A 265 -38.88 13.48 35.09
C GLY A 265 -39.26 14.29 33.85
N GLU A 266 -40.16 15.25 34.04
CA GLU A 266 -40.67 16.18 33.03
C GLU A 266 -39.57 16.85 32.19
N LEU A 267 -39.82 16.90 30.88
CA LEU A 267 -39.16 17.80 29.94
C LEU A 267 -39.43 19.26 30.31
N PRO A 268 -38.46 20.15 30.07
CA PRO A 268 -38.78 21.42 29.44
C PRO A 268 -38.07 21.50 28.08
N THR A 269 -38.90 21.42 27.05
CA THR A 269 -38.70 22.05 25.75
C THR A 269 -38.50 23.55 25.93
N THR A 270 -37.38 24.12 25.46
CA THR A 270 -37.35 25.45 24.84
C THR A 270 -36.01 25.66 24.11
N GLU A 271 -36.05 25.65 22.79
CA GLU A 271 -34.99 26.07 21.84
C GLU A 271 -34.66 27.58 21.92
N THR A 272 -35.08 28.29 22.97
CA THR A 272 -35.08 29.76 23.02
C THR A 272 -34.00 30.38 23.90
N GLU A 273 -33.37 29.64 24.83
CA GLU A 273 -32.32 30.19 25.72
C GLU A 273 -30.90 30.17 25.10
N LEU A 274 -30.65 29.34 24.07
CA LEU A 274 -29.34 29.28 23.41
C LEU A 274 -29.14 30.39 22.35
N LEU A 275 -30.20 31.09 21.97
CA LEU A 275 -30.18 32.22 21.03
C LEU A 275 -30.05 33.58 21.73
N GLU A 276 -30.30 33.65 23.05
CA GLU A 276 -30.15 34.87 23.83
C GLU A 276 -28.70 35.10 24.29
N LEU A 277 -27.88 34.04 24.39
CA LEU A 277 -26.44 34.11 24.66
C LEU A 277 -25.58 34.55 23.46
N LEU A 278 -26.17 34.66 22.27
CA LEU A 278 -25.46 35.05 21.04
C LEU A 278 -25.89 36.43 20.50
N THR A 279 -26.78 37.14 21.21
CA THR A 279 -27.32 38.43 20.76
C THR A 279 -27.27 39.51 21.83
N GLU A 280 -26.24 39.53 22.67
CA GLU A 280 -25.96 40.67 23.55
C GLU A 280 -24.84 41.52 22.93
N ASN A 281 -25.22 42.72 22.47
CA ASN A 281 -24.31 43.71 21.90
C ASN A 281 -23.16 44.02 22.87
N PRO A 282 -21.90 44.07 22.41
CA PRO A 282 -20.78 44.41 23.28
C PRO A 282 -20.87 45.89 23.71
N PRO A 283 -20.52 46.23 24.96
CA PRO A 283 -20.25 47.60 25.32
C PRO A 283 -19.00 48.06 24.53
N GLU A 284 -19.10 49.23 23.92
CA GLU A 284 -17.97 49.97 23.36
C GLU A 284 -16.91 50.15 24.45
N MET A 285 -15.89 49.29 24.45
CA MET A 285 -14.63 49.55 25.13
C MET A 285 -13.51 49.62 24.10
N GLU A 286 -12.99 50.83 24.00
CA GLU A 286 -11.85 51.21 23.20
C GLU A 286 -10.58 50.45 23.64
N GLY A 287 -9.90 49.85 22.66
CA GLY A 287 -8.45 49.93 22.59
C GLY A 287 -7.61 48.96 23.40
N GLU A 288 -7.68 47.65 23.11
CA GLU A 288 -6.49 46.78 23.16
C GLU A 288 -6.47 45.83 21.96
N ASN A 289 -5.40 45.92 21.15
CA ASN A 289 -5.12 45.08 19.99
C ASN A 289 -4.90 43.61 20.41
N LEU A 290 -5.96 42.83 20.58
CA LEU A 290 -5.89 41.38 20.56
C LEU A 290 -6.07 40.93 19.11
N THR A 291 -4.96 40.74 18.41
CA THR A 291 -4.94 39.94 17.20
C THR A 291 -5.42 38.53 17.57
N LEU A 292 -6.68 38.24 17.26
CA LEU A 292 -7.29 36.92 17.34
C LEU A 292 -6.51 36.01 16.38
N GLN A 293 -5.42 35.42 16.88
CA GLN A 293 -4.65 34.43 16.15
C GLN A 293 -5.55 33.19 15.98
N LEU A 294 -6.12 33.07 14.79
CA LEU A 294 -6.85 31.87 14.38
C LEU A 294 -5.95 30.65 14.61
N PRO A 295 -6.49 29.55 15.18
CA PRO A 295 -5.70 28.35 15.40
C PRO A 295 -5.06 27.88 14.10
N THR A 296 -3.74 27.65 14.15
CA THR A 296 -2.98 27.14 12.99
C THR A 296 -3.42 25.72 12.68
N GLU A 297 -3.28 25.26 11.43
CA GLU A 297 -3.69 23.90 11.01
C GLU A 297 -3.10 22.79 11.91
N ALA A 298 -1.85 22.97 12.35
CA ALA A 298 -1.18 22.08 13.29
C ALA A 298 -1.83 22.05 14.69
N GLN A 299 -2.40 23.18 15.16
CA GLN A 299 -3.09 23.25 16.44
C GLN A 299 -4.45 22.54 16.38
N ILE A 300 -5.11 22.58 15.22
CA ILE A 300 -6.36 21.86 14.98
C ILE A 300 -6.11 20.36 14.86
N GLU A 301 -5.04 19.94 14.16
CA GLU A 301 -4.66 18.53 14.10
C GLU A 301 -4.28 17.98 15.49
N ALA A 302 -3.56 18.76 16.29
CA ALA A 302 -3.24 18.40 17.66
C ALA A 302 -4.50 18.25 18.53
N ALA A 303 -5.44 19.20 18.43
CA ALA A 303 -6.71 19.13 19.17
C ALA A 303 -7.59 17.94 18.73
N LEU A 304 -7.58 17.60 17.45
CA LEU A 304 -8.28 16.41 16.93
C LEU A 304 -7.67 15.10 17.45
N ARG A 305 -6.33 15.02 17.52
CA ARG A 305 -5.64 13.85 18.10
C ARG A 305 -5.85 13.71 19.60
N GLU A 306 -6.11 14.82 20.30
CA GLU A 306 -6.36 14.83 21.74
C GLU A 306 -7.82 14.47 22.07
N GLN A 307 -8.77 14.91 21.25
CA GLN A 307 -10.20 14.62 21.46
C GLN A 307 -10.64 13.23 20.99
N PHE A 308 -9.97 12.64 20.00
CA PHE A 308 -10.33 11.33 19.46
C PHE A 308 -9.30 10.26 19.79
N ASN A 309 -9.77 9.02 19.91
CA ASN A 309 -8.86 7.87 19.94
C ASN A 309 -7.98 7.91 18.66
N PRO A 310 -6.64 7.81 18.77
CA PRO A 310 -5.72 7.88 17.63
C PRO A 310 -6.06 6.88 16.51
N GLU A 311 -6.59 5.70 16.85
CA GLU A 311 -7.01 4.70 15.86
C GLU A 311 -8.23 5.17 15.04
N ARG A 312 -9.21 5.84 15.69
CA ARG A 312 -10.39 6.41 14.99
C ARG A 312 -9.96 7.49 14.01
N TYR A 313 -9.04 8.36 14.44
CA TYR A 313 -8.49 9.41 13.58
C TYR A 313 -7.72 8.83 12.38
N GLN A 314 -6.85 7.86 12.62
CA GLN A 314 -6.07 7.22 11.54
C GLN A 314 -6.98 6.50 10.54
N LYS A 315 -8.05 5.84 11.01
CA LYS A 315 -9.07 5.22 10.16
C LYS A 315 -9.82 6.27 9.32
N ALA A 316 -10.15 7.42 9.91
CA ALA A 316 -10.80 8.50 9.20
C ALA A 316 -9.90 9.11 8.11
N MET A 317 -8.63 9.38 8.42
CA MET A 317 -7.66 9.87 7.44
C MET A 317 -7.41 8.86 6.32
N SER A 318 -7.31 7.56 6.66
CA SER A 318 -7.20 6.49 5.66
C SER A 318 -8.41 6.45 4.74
N THR A 319 -9.62 6.62 5.27
CA THR A 319 -10.87 6.67 4.48
C THR A 319 -10.88 7.87 3.53
N LEU A 320 -10.48 9.05 4.00
CA LEU A 320 -10.38 10.25 3.16
C LEU A 320 -9.30 10.14 2.10
N ASN A 321 -8.14 9.57 2.42
CA ASN A 321 -7.06 9.36 1.46
C ASN A 321 -7.42 8.32 0.40
N ARG A 322 -8.17 7.27 0.79
CA ARG A 322 -8.55 6.18 -0.11
C ARG A 322 -9.62 6.60 -1.11
N TYR A 323 -10.62 7.38 -0.68
CA TYR A 323 -11.78 7.71 -1.50
C TYR A 323 -11.83 9.18 -1.96
N GLY A 324 -10.87 10.01 -1.53
CA GLY A 324 -10.90 11.45 -1.76
C GLY A 324 -11.77 12.21 -0.73
N PRO A 325 -11.71 13.55 -0.73
CA PRO A 325 -12.33 14.37 0.30
C PRO A 325 -13.86 14.28 0.33
N GLU A 326 -14.52 14.29 -0.83
CA GLU A 326 -16.00 14.27 -0.91
C GLU A 326 -16.59 12.89 -0.59
N GLU A 327 -16.17 11.85 -1.32
CA GLU A 327 -16.67 10.48 -1.14
C GLU A 327 -16.17 9.87 0.17
N GLY A 328 -14.94 10.19 0.57
CA GLY A 328 -14.41 9.82 1.89
C GLY A 328 -15.23 10.43 3.02
N LEU A 329 -15.61 11.71 2.93
CA LEU A 329 -16.46 12.35 3.95
C LEU A 329 -17.87 11.74 3.98
N ARG A 330 -18.46 11.40 2.82
CA ARG A 330 -19.77 10.73 2.76
C ARG A 330 -19.75 9.38 3.49
N ARG A 331 -18.70 8.59 3.26
CA ARG A 331 -18.48 7.31 3.95
C ARG A 331 -18.21 7.51 5.43
N LEU A 332 -17.45 8.54 5.78
CA LEU A 332 -17.19 8.90 7.17
C LEU A 332 -18.47 9.27 7.92
N LYS A 333 -19.37 10.05 7.32
CA LYS A 333 -20.68 10.37 7.91
C LYS A 333 -21.52 9.14 8.22
N SER A 334 -21.35 8.07 7.45
CA SER A 334 -22.07 6.80 7.65
C SER A 334 -21.41 5.92 8.72
N ALA A 335 -20.07 5.88 8.76
CA ALA A 335 -19.33 5.01 9.66
C ALA A 335 -19.02 5.63 11.04
N ASP A 336 -18.78 6.93 11.08
CA ASP A 336 -18.42 7.72 12.26
C ASP A 336 -18.88 9.19 12.10
N PRO A 337 -20.13 9.51 12.45
CA PRO A 337 -20.70 10.84 12.22
C PRO A 337 -20.07 11.94 13.07
N GLU A 338 -19.56 11.61 14.26
CA GLU A 338 -18.92 12.59 15.15
C GLU A 338 -17.62 13.13 14.55
N ILE A 339 -16.74 12.24 14.07
CA ILE A 339 -15.47 12.64 13.48
C ILE A 339 -15.69 13.35 12.12
N ALA A 340 -16.71 12.94 11.37
CA ALA A 340 -17.11 13.59 10.12
C ALA A 340 -17.57 15.04 10.35
N LYS A 341 -18.34 15.30 11.42
CA LYS A 341 -18.77 16.66 11.78
C LYS A 341 -17.60 17.59 12.09
N GLN A 342 -16.51 17.06 12.66
CA GLN A 342 -15.31 17.85 12.95
C GLN A 342 -14.38 18.04 11.74
N ILE A 343 -14.31 17.06 10.82
CA ILE A 343 -13.42 17.13 9.64
C ILE A 343 -14.04 17.97 8.50
N GLU A 344 -15.36 17.95 8.33
CA GLU A 344 -16.05 18.66 7.22
C GLU A 344 -15.68 20.15 7.10
N PRO A 345 -15.63 20.96 8.19
CA PRO A 345 -15.23 22.37 8.10
C PRO A 345 -13.78 22.57 7.62
N LEU A 346 -12.90 21.62 7.93
CA LEU A 346 -11.48 21.69 7.58
C LEU A 346 -11.27 21.43 6.09
N LEU A 347 -12.01 20.47 5.54
CA LEU A 347 -11.98 20.19 4.10
C LEU A 347 -12.48 21.40 3.29
N LYS A 348 -13.60 22.01 3.70
CA LYS A 348 -14.15 23.21 3.05
C LYS A 348 -13.19 24.40 3.10
N ARG A 349 -12.41 24.55 4.19
CA ARG A 349 -11.40 25.61 4.30
C ARG A 349 -10.23 25.38 3.32
N LYS A 350 -9.77 24.14 3.16
CA LYS A 350 -8.70 23.81 2.20
C LYS A 350 -9.12 24.06 0.76
N GLU A 351 -10.37 23.74 0.42
CA GLU A 351 -10.93 23.97 -0.90
C GLU A 351 -11.01 25.46 -1.25
N ASN A 352 -11.33 26.32 -0.27
CA ASN A 352 -11.36 27.79 -0.46
C ASN A 352 -9.97 28.46 -0.51
N THR A 353 -8.90 27.74 -0.18
CA THR A 353 -7.53 28.30 -0.15
C THR A 353 -6.72 27.93 -1.41
N GLN A 354 -7.25 27.03 -2.24
CA GLN A 354 -6.74 26.72 -3.59
C GLN A 354 -7.53 27.50 -4.64
#